data_AF-A0A812G4Y8-F1
#
_entry.id   AF-A0A812G4Y8-F1
#
_cell.length_a   1.000
_cell.length_b   1.000
_cell.length_c   1.000
_cell.angle_alpha   90.00
_cell.angle_beta   90.00
_cell.angle_gamma   90.00
#
_symmetry.space_group_name_H-M   'P 1'
#
loop_
_entity.id
_entity.type
_entity.pdbx_description
1 polymer ?
#
loop_
_entity_poly.entity_id
_entity_poly.type
_entity_poly.pdbx_seq_one_letter_code
_entity_poly.pdbx_strand_id
1 'polypeptide(L)'
;MQSVAQLQTDGMVGYDQEAITEGWLRSNNIESPYRELGALSRVHGQTSRGRNGAAELAAKIVDNGPKTSLLKKIGLEGPSNAHAVAAAVDGEKVTFFDPNFGEFSFPSKEDFTSWFVQDFWHKSGYDLPKFGLSGEFSIVNLEANH
;
A
#
# COMPACT_ATOMS: atom_id res chain seq x y z
N MET A 1 6.88 -3.37 23.57
CA MET A 1 7.10 -2.65 22.30
C MET A 1 7.97 -3.52 21.42
N GLN A 2 7.41 -4.12 20.37
CA GLN A 2 8.20 -4.81 19.35
C GLN A 2 8.69 -3.75 18.34
N SER A 3 9.96 -3.81 17.96
CA SER A 3 10.54 -2.89 16.99
C SER A 3 10.10 -3.26 15.57
N VAL A 4 10.15 -2.30 14.63
CA VAL A 4 9.87 -2.53 13.20
C VAL A 4 10.74 -3.68 12.64
N ALA A 5 11.97 -3.83 13.14
CA ALA A 5 12.87 -4.93 12.76
C ALA A 5 12.38 -6.32 13.21
N GLN A 6 11.67 -6.41 14.33
CA GLN A 6 11.07 -7.66 14.81
C GLN A 6 9.92 -8.08 13.90
N LEU A 7 9.08 -7.11 13.48
CA LEU A 7 7.95 -7.33 12.57
C LEU A 7 8.41 -7.69 11.14
N GLN A 8 9.53 -7.13 10.69
CA GLN A 8 10.20 -7.51 9.43
C GLN A 8 10.72 -8.95 9.47
N THR A 9 11.27 -9.37 10.62
CA THR A 9 11.76 -10.75 10.82
C THR A 9 10.60 -11.74 10.84
N ASP A 10 9.51 -11.43 11.53
CA ASP A 10 8.34 -12.31 11.65
C ASP A 10 7.57 -12.41 10.31
N GLY A 11 7.57 -11.35 9.48
CA GLY A 11 6.95 -11.34 8.15
C GLY A 11 7.70 -12.12 7.07
N MET A 12 9.02 -12.28 7.23
CA MET A 12 9.85 -13.11 6.35
C MET A 12 9.70 -14.61 6.60
N VAL A 13 9.20 -15.03 7.78
CA VAL A 13 9.20 -16.45 8.21
C VAL A 13 7.88 -17.17 7.89
N GLY A 14 6.81 -16.43 7.55
CA GLY A 14 5.59 -16.98 6.99
C GLY A 14 4.51 -17.32 8.02
N TYR A 15 3.27 -17.24 7.49
CA TYR A 15 1.94 -17.29 8.12
C TYR A 15 1.43 -15.94 8.68
N ASP A 16 0.56 -15.31 7.88
CA ASP A 16 -0.21 -14.08 8.12
C ASP A 16 0.53 -12.72 8.10
N GLN A 17 0.89 -12.30 6.88
CA GLN A 17 1.21 -10.90 6.58
C GLN A 17 0.06 -9.93 6.97
N GLU A 18 -1.19 -10.40 7.01
CA GLU A 18 -2.33 -9.61 7.52
C GLU A 18 -2.22 -9.35 9.04
N ALA A 19 -1.85 -10.35 9.84
CA ALA A 19 -1.70 -10.19 11.30
C ALA A 19 -0.57 -9.23 11.66
N ILE A 20 0.50 -9.18 10.87
CA ILE A 20 1.63 -8.25 11.05
C ILE A 20 1.24 -6.83 10.65
N THR A 21 0.48 -6.68 9.57
CA THR A 21 -0.09 -5.39 9.16
C THR A 21 -1.05 -4.87 10.24
N GLU A 22 -1.91 -5.73 10.78
CA GLU A 22 -2.77 -5.40 11.93
C GLU A 22 -1.97 -5.08 13.19
N GLY A 23 -0.85 -5.77 13.44
CA GLY A 23 0.06 -5.50 14.54
C GLY A 23 0.74 -4.12 14.43
N TRP A 24 1.20 -3.75 13.24
CA TRP A 24 1.76 -2.41 12.99
C TRP A 24 0.71 -1.33 13.22
N LEU A 25 -0.51 -1.52 12.71
CA LEU A 25 -1.63 -0.62 12.94
C LEU A 25 -1.85 -0.46 14.47
N ARG A 26 -2.06 -1.55 15.20
CA ARG A 26 -2.24 -1.51 16.67
C ARG A 26 -1.09 -0.80 17.40
N SER A 27 0.16 -1.05 17.01
CA SER A 27 1.34 -0.48 17.66
C SER A 27 1.54 1.03 17.44
N ASN A 28 0.90 1.59 16.41
CA ASN A 28 0.90 3.03 16.11
C ASN A 28 -0.36 3.74 16.64
N ASN A 29 -1.02 3.18 17.67
CA ASN A 29 -2.30 3.68 18.21
C ASN A 29 -3.45 3.67 17.18
N ILE A 30 -3.34 2.84 16.15
CA ILE A 30 -4.42 2.57 15.19
C ILE A 30 -5.21 1.38 15.77
N GLU A 31 -5.74 1.54 16.99
CA GLU A 31 -6.70 0.61 17.58
C GLU A 31 -8.05 0.81 16.91
N SER A 32 -8.47 -0.16 16.08
CA SER A 32 -9.81 -0.28 15.48
C SER A 32 -10.73 0.94 15.67
N PRO A 33 -10.60 1.93 14.76
CA PRO A 33 -11.73 2.70 14.35
C PRO A 33 -11.91 2.47 12.83
N TYR A 34 -11.22 1.56 12.16
CA TYR A 34 -11.35 1.44 10.71
C TYR A 34 -12.49 0.52 10.32
N ARG A 35 -13.63 1.11 9.93
CA ARG A 35 -14.66 0.39 9.20
C ARG A 35 -14.24 0.34 7.73
N GLU A 36 -14.18 -0.85 7.13
CA GLU A 36 -14.22 -0.91 5.66
C GLU A 36 -15.46 -0.14 5.22
N LEU A 37 -15.30 0.83 4.31
CA LEU A 37 -16.41 1.64 3.77
C LEU A 37 -17.41 0.81 2.90
N GLY A 38 -17.53 -0.49 3.15
CA GLY A 38 -18.30 -1.46 2.39
C GLY A 38 -17.63 -1.80 1.05
N ALA A 39 -18.25 -2.70 0.29
CA ALA A 39 -17.76 -3.14 -1.02
C ALA A 39 -17.55 -1.99 -2.03
N LEU A 40 -18.13 -0.80 -1.77
CA LEU A 40 -18.04 0.38 -2.62
C LEU A 40 -16.72 1.16 -2.48
N SER A 41 -15.91 0.90 -1.45
CA SER A 41 -14.62 1.58 -1.27
C SER A 41 -13.42 0.81 -1.78
N ARG A 42 -13.66 -0.39 -2.33
CA ARG A 42 -12.66 -1.24 -2.93
C ARG A 42 -12.41 -0.79 -4.36
N VAL A 43 -11.17 -0.41 -4.64
CA VAL A 43 -10.72 -0.09 -5.99
C VAL A 43 -9.91 -1.26 -6.51
N HIS A 44 -10.25 -1.75 -7.70
CA HIS A 44 -9.51 -2.81 -8.39
C HIS A 44 -8.98 -2.28 -9.71
N GLY A 45 -7.87 -2.83 -10.17
CA GLY A 45 -7.30 -2.51 -11.47
C GLY A 45 -6.15 -3.44 -11.85
N GLN A 46 -5.56 -3.21 -13.01
CA GLN A 46 -4.50 -4.04 -13.56
C GLN A 46 -3.24 -3.21 -13.80
N THR A 47 -2.13 -3.59 -13.17
CA THR A 47 -0.82 -2.99 -13.45
C THR A 47 -0.17 -3.58 -14.71
N SER A 48 -0.70 -4.69 -15.24
CA SER A 48 -0.21 -5.40 -16.43
C SER A 48 -0.56 -4.74 -17.78
N ARG A 49 -1.49 -3.77 -17.83
CA ARG A 49 -1.96 -3.11 -19.07
C ARG A 49 -0.97 -2.06 -19.63
N GLY A 50 0.30 -2.42 -19.76
CA GLY A 50 1.35 -1.63 -20.39
C GLY A 50 2.07 -0.65 -19.44
N ARG A 51 3.03 0.13 -19.97
CA ARG A 51 3.97 1.02 -19.24
C ARG A 51 3.32 2.00 -18.23
N ASN A 52 2.00 2.13 -18.24
CA ASN A 52 1.24 3.07 -17.40
C ASN A 52 0.56 2.43 -16.18
N GLY A 53 0.66 1.11 -15.97
CA GLY A 53 -0.03 0.43 -14.87
C GLY A 53 0.41 0.90 -13.47
N ALA A 54 1.70 1.18 -13.28
CA ALA A 54 2.20 1.77 -12.03
C ALA A 54 1.67 3.19 -11.80
N ALA A 55 1.51 3.98 -12.87
CA ALA A 55 0.95 5.32 -12.80
C ALA A 55 -0.54 5.29 -12.45
N GLU A 56 -1.29 4.33 -13.00
CA GLU A 56 -2.69 4.12 -12.63
C GLU A 56 -2.82 3.74 -11.15
N LEU A 57 -2.01 2.79 -10.68
CA LEU A 57 -1.97 2.40 -9.27
C LEU A 57 -1.62 3.61 -8.37
N ALA A 58 -0.55 4.34 -8.68
CA ALA A 58 -0.16 5.52 -7.90
C ALA A 58 -1.28 6.57 -7.83
N ALA A 59 -1.94 6.84 -8.97
CA ALA A 59 -3.08 7.75 -9.01
C ALA A 59 -4.23 7.29 -8.12
N LYS A 60 -4.54 5.99 -8.08
CA LYS A 60 -5.57 5.43 -7.19
C LYS A 60 -5.15 5.42 -5.72
N ILE A 61 -3.85 5.28 -5.44
CA ILE A 61 -3.32 5.38 -4.08
C ILE A 61 -3.51 6.80 -3.56
N VAL A 62 -3.20 7.86 -4.32
CA VAL A 62 -3.31 9.25 -3.82
C VAL A 62 -4.72 9.86 -3.88
N ASP A 63 -5.66 9.18 -4.55
CA ASP A 63 -7.04 9.60 -4.69
C ASP A 63 -7.86 9.31 -3.43
N ASN A 64 -8.29 10.36 -2.72
CA ASN A 64 -9.18 10.23 -1.56
C ASN A 64 -10.65 10.52 -1.89
N GLY A 65 -10.98 10.80 -3.16
CA GLY A 65 -12.27 11.35 -3.54
C GLY A 65 -12.59 12.61 -2.72
N PRO A 66 -13.77 12.70 -2.07
CA PRO A 66 -14.16 13.87 -1.28
C PRO A 66 -13.53 13.92 0.12
N LYS A 67 -12.76 12.90 0.54
CA LYS A 67 -12.21 12.81 1.89
C LYS A 67 -10.86 13.50 1.97
N THR A 68 -10.59 14.16 3.10
CA THR A 68 -9.29 14.83 3.33
C THR A 68 -8.21 13.82 3.70
N SER A 69 -8.55 12.78 4.48
CA SER A 69 -7.60 11.81 4.99
C SER A 69 -8.13 10.39 4.85
N LEU A 70 -7.30 9.46 4.35
CA LEU A 70 -7.62 8.04 4.23
C LEU A 70 -6.38 7.17 4.47
N LEU A 71 -6.61 6.03 5.10
CA LEU A 71 -5.69 4.90 5.12
C LEU A 71 -6.07 3.89 4.04
N LYS A 72 -5.09 3.22 3.48
CA LYS A 72 -5.25 2.36 2.30
C LYS A 72 -4.47 1.07 2.54
N LYS A 73 -5.18 -0.06 2.51
CA LYS A 73 -4.56 -1.38 2.37
C LYS A 73 -4.51 -1.73 0.89
N ILE A 74 -3.32 -1.99 0.36
CA ILE A 74 -3.09 -2.21 -1.07
C ILE A 74 -2.56 -3.62 -1.25
N GLY A 75 -3.33 -4.46 -1.93
CA GLY A 75 -2.90 -5.79 -2.36
C GLY A 75 -2.41 -5.74 -3.81
N LEU A 76 -1.27 -6.36 -4.08
CA LEU A 76 -0.68 -6.51 -5.39
C LEU A 76 -0.52 -7.99 -5.71
N GLU A 77 -0.97 -8.41 -6.88
CA GLU A 77 -0.88 -9.80 -7.34
C GLU A 77 -0.14 -9.85 -8.67
N GLY A 78 0.90 -10.66 -8.73
CA GLY A 78 1.61 -11.02 -9.95
C GLY A 78 1.36 -12.47 -10.36
N PRO A 79 2.00 -12.94 -11.45
CA PRO A 79 1.78 -14.28 -11.98
C PRO A 79 2.15 -15.42 -11.01
N SER A 80 3.01 -15.16 -10.03
CA SER A 80 3.52 -16.19 -9.11
C SER A 80 3.67 -15.70 -7.66
N ASN A 81 3.44 -14.42 -7.39
CA ASN A 81 3.64 -13.81 -6.08
C ASN A 81 2.49 -12.85 -5.78
N ALA A 82 2.20 -12.66 -4.49
CA ALA A 82 1.32 -11.60 -4.01
C ALA A 82 2.04 -10.83 -2.89
N HIS A 83 1.66 -9.57 -2.71
CA HIS A 83 2.24 -8.70 -1.71
C HIS A 83 1.22 -7.70 -1.19
N ALA A 84 1.37 -7.28 0.06
CA ALA A 84 0.53 -6.28 0.69
C ALA A 84 1.38 -5.09 1.15
N VAL A 85 0.92 -3.89 0.81
CA VAL A 85 1.51 -2.61 1.22
C VAL A 85 0.42 -1.70 1.77
N ALA A 86 0.81 -0.61 2.41
CA ALA A 86 -0.14 0.34 2.98
C ALA A 86 0.22 1.79 2.60
N ALA A 87 -0.78 2.66 2.59
CA ALA A 87 -0.58 4.10 2.44
C ALA A 87 -1.52 4.89 3.34
N ALA A 88 -1.03 6.02 3.85
CA ALA A 88 -1.82 7.06 4.49
C ALA A 88 -1.73 8.33 3.64
N VAL A 89 -2.86 8.87 3.21
CA VAL A 89 -2.94 10.08 2.41
C VAL A 89 -3.72 11.11 3.20
N ASP A 90 -3.03 12.15 3.68
CA ASP A 90 -3.60 13.20 4.54
C ASP A 90 -3.40 14.57 3.89
N GLY A 91 -4.46 15.10 3.29
CA GLY A 91 -4.37 16.25 2.39
C GLY A 91 -3.41 15.95 1.24
N GLU A 92 -2.32 16.69 1.16
CA GLU A 92 -1.24 16.50 0.18
C GLU A 92 -0.14 15.53 0.63
N LYS A 93 -0.02 15.29 1.94
CA LYS A 93 1.02 14.41 2.47
C LYS A 93 0.69 12.95 2.17
N VAL A 94 1.67 12.21 1.69
CA VAL A 94 1.55 10.77 1.45
C VAL A 94 2.60 10.03 2.27
N THR A 95 2.16 9.05 3.05
CA THR A 95 3.05 8.09 3.72
C THR A 95 2.78 6.71 3.13
N PHE A 96 3.81 6.06 2.61
CA PHE A 96 3.74 4.75 1.99
C PHE A 96 4.59 3.76 2.79
N PHE A 97 4.04 2.60 3.10
CA PHE A 97 4.71 1.57 3.86
C PHE A 97 4.72 0.27 3.05
N ASP A 98 5.93 -0.27 2.87
CA ASP A 98 6.15 -1.58 2.29
C ASP A 98 6.87 -2.46 3.31
N PRO A 99 6.31 -3.62 3.70
CA PRO A 99 6.94 -4.54 4.65
C PRO A 99 8.38 -4.94 4.28
N ASN A 100 8.71 -4.99 2.98
CA ASN A 100 10.02 -5.39 2.49
C ASN A 100 11.07 -4.27 2.57
N PHE A 101 10.65 -3.00 2.63
CA PHE A 101 11.56 -1.85 2.49
C PHE A 101 11.45 -0.83 3.63
N GLY A 102 10.30 -0.72 4.28
CA GLY A 102 10.02 0.25 5.34
C GLY A 102 9.03 1.33 4.93
N GLU A 103 9.13 2.48 5.59
CA GLU A 103 8.22 3.63 5.43
C GLU A 103 8.88 4.77 4.64
N PHE A 104 8.09 5.39 3.76
CA PHE A 104 8.47 6.52 2.93
C PHE A 104 7.44 7.64 3.09
N SER A 105 7.88 8.87 3.33
CA SER A 105 7.00 10.02 3.52
C SER A 105 7.30 11.10 2.47
N PHE A 106 6.24 11.64 1.87
CA PHE A 106 6.28 12.66 0.83
C PHE A 106 5.40 13.84 1.23
N PRO A 107 5.86 15.08 0.99
CA PRO A 107 5.09 16.28 1.34
C PRO A 107 3.94 16.55 0.36
N SER A 108 3.99 15.97 -0.84
CA SER A 108 2.96 16.12 -1.88
C SER A 108 2.61 14.79 -2.56
N LYS A 109 1.40 14.73 -3.13
CA LYS A 109 0.95 13.58 -3.94
C LYS A 109 1.75 13.45 -5.23
N GLU A 110 2.20 14.56 -5.79
CA GLU A 110 3.03 14.60 -7.00
C GLU A 110 4.39 13.97 -6.74
N ASP A 111 5.06 14.32 -5.63
CA ASP A 111 6.35 13.75 -5.26
C ASP A 111 6.26 12.24 -5.08
N PHE A 112 5.22 11.78 -4.36
CA PHE A 112 4.95 10.35 -4.21
C PHE A 112 4.72 9.69 -5.56
N THR A 113 3.87 10.25 -6.42
CA THR A 113 3.52 9.66 -7.72
C THR A 113 4.76 9.55 -8.62
N SER A 114 5.55 10.62 -8.67
CA SER A 114 6.80 10.65 -9.45
C SER A 114 7.78 9.58 -8.95
N TRP A 115 8.06 9.54 -7.65
CA TRP A 115 8.93 8.54 -7.05
C TRP A 115 8.41 7.11 -7.24
N PHE A 116 7.12 6.87 -7.03
CA PHE A 116 6.54 5.54 -7.12
C PHE A 116 6.68 4.98 -8.53
N VAL A 117 6.36 5.79 -9.54
CA VAL A 117 6.34 5.39 -10.95
C VAL A 117 7.74 5.33 -11.54
N GLN A 118 8.60 6.31 -11.27
CA GLN A 118 9.89 6.43 -11.94
C GLN A 118 11.00 5.64 -11.24
N ASP A 119 10.90 5.48 -9.91
CA ASP A 119 11.95 4.86 -9.12
C ASP A 119 11.49 3.57 -8.44
N PHE A 120 10.53 3.65 -7.53
CA PHE A 120 10.21 2.55 -6.62
C PHE A 120 9.77 1.30 -7.36
N TRP A 121 8.80 1.42 -8.28
CA TRP A 121 8.21 0.29 -8.99
C TRP A 121 9.24 -0.59 -9.72
N HIS A 122 10.25 0.05 -10.31
CA HIS A 122 11.32 -0.62 -11.05
C HIS A 122 12.43 -1.11 -10.09
N LYS A 123 12.83 -0.31 -9.10
CA LYS A 123 13.90 -0.66 -8.17
C LYS A 123 13.50 -1.74 -7.18
N SER A 124 12.22 -1.85 -6.84
CA SER A 124 11.68 -2.92 -5.99
C SER A 124 11.53 -4.25 -6.74
N GLY A 125 11.64 -4.25 -8.07
CA GLY A 125 11.43 -5.42 -8.91
C GLY A 125 9.96 -5.82 -9.09
N TYR A 126 9.01 -4.93 -8.78
CA TYR A 126 7.58 -5.22 -8.89
C TYR A 126 7.11 -5.32 -10.35
N ASP A 127 7.87 -4.80 -11.29
CA ASP A 127 7.62 -4.92 -12.73
C ASP A 127 8.25 -6.15 -13.39
N LEU A 128 8.92 -7.03 -12.63
CA LEU A 128 9.59 -8.20 -13.21
C LEU A 128 8.57 -9.21 -13.79
N PRO A 129 8.69 -9.63 -15.07
CA PRO A 129 7.64 -10.39 -15.76
C PRO A 129 7.21 -11.74 -15.15
N LYS A 130 8.08 -12.40 -14.38
CA LYS A 130 7.82 -13.73 -13.79
C LYS A 130 7.77 -13.74 -12.27
N PHE A 131 8.39 -12.75 -11.63
CA PHE A 131 8.58 -12.72 -10.18
C PHE A 131 8.04 -11.43 -9.54
N GLY A 132 7.71 -10.43 -10.37
CA GLY A 132 7.12 -9.18 -9.93
C GLY A 132 5.64 -9.32 -9.63
N LEU A 133 5.05 -8.17 -9.32
CA LEU A 133 3.68 -7.98 -8.86
C LEU A 133 2.83 -7.23 -9.91
N SER A 134 3.28 -7.22 -11.17
CA SER A 134 2.66 -6.48 -12.27
C SER A 134 1.43 -7.19 -12.86
N GLY A 135 0.47 -7.62 -12.03
CA GLY A 135 -0.79 -8.25 -12.42
C GLY A 135 -2.00 -7.42 -12.00
N GLU A 136 -2.76 -7.92 -11.02
CA GLU A 136 -3.91 -7.23 -10.43
C GLU A 136 -3.49 -6.39 -9.22
N PHE A 137 -4.26 -5.36 -8.91
CA PHE A 137 -4.20 -4.71 -7.62
C PHE A 137 -5.60 -4.54 -7.02
N SER A 138 -5.64 -4.46 -5.69
CA SER A 138 -6.81 -4.05 -4.93
C SER A 138 -6.41 -3.00 -3.91
N ILE A 139 -7.27 -2.00 -3.70
CA ILE A 139 -7.09 -0.97 -2.67
C ILE A 139 -8.36 -0.94 -1.84
N VAL A 140 -8.21 -1.15 -0.55
CA VAL A 140 -9.28 -0.98 0.43
C VAL A 140 -9.04 0.35 1.15
N ASN A 141 -9.95 1.30 0.95
CA ASN A 141 -9.94 2.56 1.69
C ASN A 141 -10.55 2.37 3.08
N LEU A 142 -9.84 2.87 4.08
CA LEU A 142 -10.12 2.75 5.51
C LEU A 142 -10.23 4.17 6.10
N GLU A 143 -11.33 4.44 6.79
CA GLU A 143 -11.55 5.70 7.54
C GLU A 143 -11.40 5.47 9.04
N ALA A 144 -10.77 6.40 9.75
CA ALA A 144 -10.82 6.36 11.21
C ALA A 144 -12.25 6.67 11.68
N ASN A 145 -12.91 5.74 12.39
CA ASN A 145 -14.08 6.00 13.22
C ASN A 145 -13.69 7.11 14.19
N HIS A 146 -14.47 8.17 14.14
CA HIS A 146 -14.52 9.20 15.17
C HIS A 146 -15.43 8.74 16.30
#